data_AF-A0A5B8XYB4-F1
#
_entry.id   AF-A0A5B8XYB4-F1
#
_cell.length_a   1.000
_cell.length_b   1.000
_cell.length_c   1.000
_cell.angle_alpha   90.00
_cell.angle_beta   90.00
_cell.angle_gamma   90.00
#
_symmetry.space_group_name_H-M   'P 1'
#
loop_
_entity.id
_entity.type
_entity.pdbx_description
1 polymer ?
#
loop_
_entity_poly.entity_id
_entity_poly.type
_entity_poly.pdbx_seq_one_letter_code
_entity_poly.pdbx_strand_id
1 'polypeptide(L)'
;MEKLQQFKAQILGIWGQFSSAQKATFVGVLAVAILGFGWIVSQATQTDWKVLYSDLEPTAAARITEELGKRQIPFKIVNESTISVPRERVHEARLQIAGTGVTDSTAAGYELFDESDFGMTAFTQKVNFKRAMENELARTIKHIRNVKDARVHLVMPEDSLFAENQKTTTASVVLKMDGGATLPAAQVQAIQHLVASAVEGMSPDNVTLVDQDGRLLARPETDTLLGEGAMANARALEGKIEERIVELLAPIVGASGVRAKVHVDMDTKVVVETAELFDPEQTAIRSEQRSESVTSDGKAVAGGAPGIGANLNAEVQERAPESATSSKIDQVTNYEVSKRVVQTTQNGQGIARLSVAVLVDQAALKDPAQLTELEALVKSAVGIEEARGDAFELSSAAFMAPPVVEESPMDWVDPGVMVPVARYATLGFLALLLFFFVVRPVTQSLKPAPAQLAAHKPEEVEVEIVGRRVGEVGEVPAVEGAKLGQLRQEVIGLSEGDLEKTAMILSHWIRTDNHA
;
A
#
# COMPACT_ATOMS: atom_id res chain seq x y z
N MET A 1 -54.81 35.73 -37.25
CA MET A 1 -55.12 35.19 -38.59
C MET A 1 -54.47 36.00 -39.70
N GLU A 2 -54.50 37.34 -39.68
CA GLU A 2 -53.85 38.20 -40.70
C GLU A 2 -52.32 38.03 -40.78
N LYS A 3 -51.60 37.92 -39.65
CA LYS A 3 -50.14 37.71 -39.67
C LYS A 3 -49.71 36.40 -40.34
N LEU A 4 -50.55 35.36 -40.26
CA LEU A 4 -50.28 34.07 -40.89
C LEU A 4 -50.51 34.13 -42.41
N GLN A 5 -51.51 34.91 -42.84
CA GLN A 5 -51.80 35.15 -44.26
C GLN A 5 -50.73 36.06 -44.89
N GLN A 6 -50.27 37.10 -44.18
CA GLN A 6 -49.16 37.96 -44.61
C GLN A 6 -47.84 37.18 -44.71
N PHE A 7 -47.57 36.28 -43.76
CA PHE A 7 -46.40 35.41 -43.79
C PHE A 7 -46.46 34.42 -44.95
N LYS A 8 -47.62 33.82 -45.21
CA LYS A 8 -47.86 32.93 -46.36
C LYS A 8 -47.70 33.67 -47.69
N ALA A 9 -48.21 34.91 -47.79
CA ALA A 9 -48.09 35.75 -48.97
C ALA A 9 -46.65 36.24 -49.22
N GLN A 10 -45.90 36.59 -48.16
CA GLN A 10 -44.47 36.92 -48.26
C GLN A 10 -43.65 35.71 -48.73
N ILE A 11 -43.92 34.51 -48.22
CA ILE A 11 -43.24 33.27 -48.64
C ILE A 11 -43.56 32.94 -50.10
N LEU A 12 -44.83 33.04 -50.52
CA LEU A 12 -45.25 32.77 -51.91
C LEU A 12 -44.71 33.80 -52.91
N GLY A 13 -44.62 35.08 -52.53
CA GLY A 13 -44.04 36.15 -53.34
C GLY A 13 -42.54 35.98 -53.56
N ILE A 14 -41.82 35.56 -52.52
CA ILE A 14 -40.39 35.23 -52.59
C ILE A 14 -40.16 33.94 -53.41
N TRP A 15 -41.05 32.94 -53.29
CA TRP A 15 -40.99 31.70 -54.07
C TRP A 15 -41.20 31.91 -55.58
N GLY A 16 -41.95 32.95 -55.98
CA GLY A 16 -42.19 33.30 -57.38
C GLY A 16 -40.95 33.86 -58.09
N GLN A 17 -40.04 34.53 -57.36
CA GLN A 17 -38.90 35.27 -57.92
C GLN A 17 -37.63 34.42 -58.13
N PHE A 18 -37.61 33.18 -57.64
CA PHE A 18 -36.47 32.28 -57.78
C PHE A 18 -36.54 31.43 -59.07
N SER A 19 -35.39 31.33 -59.75
CA SER A 19 -35.21 30.45 -60.90
C SER A 19 -35.42 28.97 -60.53
N SER A 20 -35.78 28.13 -61.50
CA SER A 20 -36.01 26.68 -61.26
C SER A 20 -34.80 25.97 -60.63
N ALA A 21 -33.59 26.46 -60.90
CA ALA A 21 -32.35 25.97 -60.28
C ALA A 21 -32.22 26.38 -58.80
N GLN A 22 -32.63 27.61 -58.43
CA GLN A 22 -32.62 28.10 -57.05
C GLN A 22 -33.70 27.43 -56.17
N LYS A 23 -34.82 27.03 -56.77
CA LYS A 23 -35.87 26.25 -56.09
C LYS A 23 -35.38 24.84 -55.74
N ALA A 24 -34.66 24.20 -56.67
CA ALA A 24 -34.11 22.87 -56.46
C ALA A 24 -33.04 22.84 -55.36
N THR A 25 -32.16 23.84 -55.29
CA THR A 25 -31.16 23.95 -54.22
C THR A 25 -31.79 24.23 -52.85
N PHE A 26 -32.81 25.08 -52.77
CA PHE A 26 -33.49 25.36 -51.49
C PHE A 26 -34.21 24.12 -50.92
N VAL A 27 -34.90 23.36 -51.78
CA VAL A 27 -35.56 22.11 -51.38
C VAL A 27 -34.53 21.05 -51.00
N GLY A 28 -33.42 20.93 -51.74
CA GLY A 28 -32.33 20.01 -51.41
C GLY A 28 -31.67 20.31 -50.06
N VAL A 29 -31.39 21.58 -49.78
CA VAL A 29 -30.82 22.02 -48.49
C VAL A 29 -31.80 21.77 -47.34
N LEU A 30 -33.09 22.06 -47.53
CA LEU A 30 -34.10 21.84 -46.50
C LEU A 30 -34.27 20.34 -46.19
N ALA A 31 -34.22 19.48 -47.21
CA ALA A 31 -34.28 18.03 -47.02
C ALA A 31 -33.05 17.51 -46.25
N VAL A 32 -31.84 17.97 -46.59
CA VAL A 32 -30.61 17.61 -45.87
C VAL A 32 -30.64 18.14 -44.43
N ALA A 33 -31.16 19.33 -44.19
CA ALA A 33 -31.31 19.89 -42.85
C ALA A 33 -32.30 19.08 -41.98
N ILE A 34 -33.42 18.65 -42.54
CA ILE A 34 -34.41 17.81 -41.83
C ILE A 34 -33.84 16.43 -41.53
N LEU A 35 -33.16 15.80 -42.50
CA LEU A 35 -32.51 14.49 -42.31
C LEU A 35 -31.36 14.58 -41.29
N GLY A 36 -30.53 15.63 -41.37
CA GLY A 36 -29.47 15.89 -40.40
C GLY A 36 -30.01 16.15 -39.00
N PHE A 37 -31.09 16.94 -38.88
CA PHE A 37 -31.76 17.19 -37.59
C PHE A 37 -32.35 15.90 -37.00
N GLY A 38 -33.02 15.08 -37.82
CA GLY A 38 -33.55 13.78 -37.40
C GLY A 38 -32.45 12.82 -36.93
N TRP A 39 -31.32 12.78 -37.62
CA TRP A 39 -30.16 11.97 -37.24
C TRP A 39 -29.51 12.46 -35.94
N ILE A 40 -29.38 13.77 -35.74
CA ILE A 40 -28.86 14.37 -34.51
C ILE A 40 -29.79 14.08 -33.33
N VAL A 41 -31.10 14.24 -33.49
CA VAL A 41 -32.09 13.96 -32.43
C VAL A 41 -32.06 12.47 -32.08
N SER A 42 -31.98 11.58 -33.07
CA SER A 42 -31.86 10.14 -32.86
C SER A 42 -30.59 9.76 -32.08
N GLN A 43 -29.46 10.41 -32.37
CA GLN A 43 -28.21 10.21 -31.63
C GLN A 43 -28.23 10.85 -30.23
N ALA A 44 -29.00 11.93 -30.03
CA ALA A 44 -29.12 12.61 -28.74
C ALA A 44 -30.03 11.87 -27.75
N THR A 45 -30.93 11.00 -28.22
CA THR A 45 -31.83 10.21 -27.37
C THR A 45 -31.24 8.87 -26.89
N GLN A 46 -30.01 8.51 -27.26
CA GLN A 46 -29.39 7.29 -26.76
C GLN A 46 -28.90 7.51 -25.32
N THR A 47 -29.62 6.95 -24.35
CA THR A 47 -29.22 6.93 -22.94
C THR A 47 -27.89 6.20 -22.78
N ASP A 48 -26.86 6.90 -22.29
CA ASP A 48 -25.54 6.33 -22.01
C ASP A 48 -25.61 5.53 -20.70
N TRP A 49 -25.42 4.21 -20.77
CA TRP A 49 -25.47 3.32 -19.61
C TRP A 49 -24.09 3.20 -18.99
N LYS A 50 -24.00 3.45 -17.68
CA LYS A 50 -22.75 3.32 -16.95
C LYS A 50 -22.90 2.33 -15.80
N VAL A 51 -21.86 1.52 -15.61
CA VAL A 51 -21.84 0.48 -14.57
C VAL A 51 -21.94 1.13 -13.19
N LEU A 52 -22.94 0.71 -12.42
CA LEU A 52 -23.14 1.13 -11.04
C LEU A 52 -22.23 0.30 -10.11
N TYR A 53 -22.40 -1.03 -10.17
CA TYR A 53 -21.60 -2.02 -9.45
C TYR A 53 -21.34 -3.24 -10.35
N SER A 54 -20.15 -3.81 -10.20
CA SER A 54 -19.68 -5.05 -10.82
C SER A 54 -19.30 -6.05 -9.73
N ASP A 55 -19.23 -7.34 -10.08
CA ASP A 55 -18.85 -8.44 -9.19
C ASP A 55 -19.73 -8.57 -7.93
N LEU A 56 -21.03 -8.27 -8.07
CA LEU A 56 -21.99 -8.45 -7.00
C LEU A 56 -22.30 -9.93 -6.75
N GLU A 57 -22.42 -10.30 -5.47
CA GLU A 57 -23.02 -11.57 -5.08
C GLU A 57 -24.51 -11.60 -5.49
N PRO A 58 -25.07 -12.73 -5.94
CA PRO A 58 -26.47 -12.80 -6.40
C PRO A 58 -27.49 -12.27 -5.39
N THR A 59 -27.25 -12.46 -4.09
CA THR A 59 -28.09 -11.98 -2.99
C THR A 59 -28.03 -10.46 -2.82
N ALA A 60 -26.85 -9.86 -3.00
CA ALA A 60 -26.66 -8.42 -3.00
C ALA A 60 -27.25 -7.77 -4.26
N ALA A 61 -27.06 -8.39 -5.43
CA ALA A 61 -27.64 -7.92 -6.69
C ALA A 61 -29.16 -7.83 -6.62
N ALA A 62 -29.84 -8.85 -6.06
CA ALA A 62 -31.29 -8.85 -5.87
C ALA A 62 -31.77 -7.67 -5.00
N ARG A 63 -31.13 -7.45 -3.84
CA ARG A 63 -31.46 -6.34 -2.93
C ARG A 63 -31.20 -4.96 -3.55
N ILE A 64 -30.12 -4.81 -4.31
CA ILE A 64 -29.81 -3.55 -5.04
C ILE A 64 -30.87 -3.29 -6.11
N THR A 65 -31.29 -4.29 -6.87
CA THR A 65 -32.34 -4.11 -7.88
C THR A 65 -33.70 -3.75 -7.28
N GLU A 66 -34.04 -4.32 -6.12
CA GLU A 66 -35.26 -4.00 -5.39
C GLU A 66 -35.25 -2.53 -4.92
N GLU A 67 -34.13 -2.08 -4.36
CA GLU A 67 -33.99 -0.71 -3.86
C GLU A 67 -33.95 0.33 -5.00
N LEU A 68 -33.29 0.02 -6.12
CA LEU A 68 -33.33 0.84 -7.34
C LEU A 68 -34.76 0.92 -7.91
N GLY A 69 -35.52 -0.17 -7.84
CA GLY A 69 -36.92 -0.24 -8.24
C GLY A 69 -37.83 0.62 -7.37
N LYS A 70 -37.70 0.54 -6.03
CA LYS A 70 -38.46 1.37 -5.07
C LYS A 70 -38.30 2.86 -5.33
N ARG A 71 -37.10 3.27 -5.75
CA ARG A 71 -36.74 4.68 -5.99
C ARG A 71 -36.92 5.12 -7.45
N GLN A 72 -37.50 4.25 -8.29
CA GLN A 72 -37.77 4.53 -9.70
C GLN A 72 -36.52 4.97 -10.49
N ILE A 73 -35.37 4.41 -10.15
CA ILE A 73 -34.14 4.61 -10.93
C ILE A 73 -34.14 3.56 -12.04
N PRO A 74 -34.15 3.96 -13.32
CA PRO A 74 -34.03 3.00 -14.42
C PRO A 74 -32.70 2.26 -14.33
N PHE A 75 -32.74 0.94 -14.37
CA PHE A 75 -31.56 0.07 -14.28
C PHE A 75 -31.61 -1.01 -15.35
N LYS A 76 -30.43 -1.49 -15.74
CA LYS A 76 -30.26 -2.60 -16.68
C LYS A 76 -29.30 -3.60 -16.06
N ILE A 77 -29.72 -4.86 -16.01
CA ILE A 77 -28.86 -5.98 -15.63
C ILE A 77 -28.05 -6.35 -16.87
N VAL A 78 -26.74 -6.17 -16.80
CA VAL A 78 -25.83 -6.52 -17.91
C VAL A 78 -25.49 -8.00 -17.82
N ASN A 79 -25.11 -8.46 -16.62
CA ASN A 79 -24.81 -9.84 -16.24
C ASN A 79 -25.40 -10.13 -14.85
N GLU A 80 -25.39 -11.39 -14.41
CA GLU A 80 -25.87 -11.81 -13.07
C GLU A 80 -25.21 -11.04 -11.90
N SER A 81 -24.00 -10.51 -12.10
CA SER A 81 -23.22 -9.77 -11.09
C SER A 81 -23.04 -8.27 -11.40
N THR A 82 -23.63 -7.74 -12.48
CA THR A 82 -23.35 -6.37 -12.96
C THR A 82 -24.62 -5.59 -13.27
N ILE A 83 -24.79 -4.47 -12.58
CA ILE A 83 -25.94 -3.57 -12.71
C ILE A 83 -25.47 -2.23 -13.28
N SER A 84 -26.15 -1.74 -14.32
CA SER A 84 -25.90 -0.43 -14.94
C SER A 84 -27.10 0.50 -14.80
N VAL A 85 -26.83 1.80 -14.70
CA VAL A 85 -27.82 2.87 -14.62
C VAL A 85 -27.44 4.00 -15.59
N PRO A 86 -28.37 4.89 -15.99
CA PRO A 86 -28.03 6.05 -16.82
C PRO A 86 -26.93 6.89 -16.20
N ARG A 87 -26.00 7.33 -17.03
CA ARG A 87 -24.80 8.09 -16.62
C ARG A 87 -25.13 9.28 -15.72
N GLU A 88 -26.25 9.95 -15.97
CA GLU A 88 -26.72 11.12 -15.24
C GLU A 88 -27.13 10.79 -13.80
N ARG A 89 -27.58 9.55 -13.53
CA ARG A 89 -28.09 9.11 -12.22
C ARG A 89 -27.16 8.15 -11.48
N VAL A 90 -25.96 7.88 -11.98
CA VAL A 90 -25.00 6.96 -11.33
C VAL A 90 -24.65 7.41 -9.91
N HIS A 91 -24.33 8.70 -9.73
CA HIS A 91 -23.92 9.22 -8.42
C HIS A 91 -25.07 9.25 -7.43
N GLU A 92 -26.28 9.61 -7.89
CA GLU A 92 -27.51 9.55 -7.12
C GLU A 92 -27.80 8.10 -6.66
N ALA A 93 -27.75 7.15 -7.60
CA ALA A 93 -27.94 5.73 -7.31
C ALA A 93 -26.91 5.21 -6.29
N ARG A 94 -25.62 5.58 -6.40
CA ARG A 94 -24.60 5.18 -5.43
C ARG A 94 -24.90 5.70 -4.03
N LEU A 95 -25.24 6.98 -3.91
CA LEU A 95 -25.53 7.60 -2.62
C LEU A 95 -26.76 6.96 -1.96
N GLN A 96 -27.79 6.69 -2.76
CA GLN A 96 -29.04 6.09 -2.28
C GLN A 96 -28.85 4.64 -1.81
N ILE A 97 -28.06 3.85 -2.55
CA ILE A 97 -27.76 2.46 -2.16
C ILE A 97 -26.80 2.41 -0.96
N ALA A 98 -25.79 3.29 -0.91
CA ALA A 98 -24.87 3.38 0.22
C ALA A 98 -25.60 3.66 1.55
N GLY A 99 -26.66 4.49 1.52
CA GLY A 99 -27.49 4.77 2.70
C GLY A 99 -28.32 3.59 3.22
N THR A 100 -28.38 2.47 2.50
CA THR A 100 -29.15 1.29 2.89
C THR A 100 -28.30 0.14 3.43
N GLY A 101 -26.97 0.24 3.39
CA GLY A 101 -26.05 -0.83 3.84
C GLY A 101 -26.10 -2.11 3.00
N VAL A 102 -26.84 -2.13 1.89
CA VAL A 102 -27.09 -3.31 1.06
C VAL A 102 -25.83 -3.83 0.35
N THR A 103 -24.79 -3.00 0.23
CA THR A 103 -23.49 -3.37 -0.36
C THR A 103 -22.64 -4.23 0.57
N ASP A 104 -22.96 -4.28 1.86
CA ASP A 104 -22.14 -4.93 2.87
C ASP A 104 -22.67 -6.34 3.11
N SER A 105 -22.36 -7.27 2.19
CA SER A 105 -22.55 -8.72 2.43
C SER A 105 -21.53 -9.28 3.44
N THR A 106 -21.07 -8.46 4.38
CA THR A 106 -20.08 -8.81 5.38
C THR A 106 -20.73 -9.71 6.41
N ALA A 107 -20.23 -10.94 6.56
CA ALA A 107 -20.68 -11.88 7.58
C ALA A 107 -20.76 -11.19 8.95
N ALA A 108 -21.87 -11.38 9.68
CA ALA A 108 -22.10 -10.78 11.00
C ALA A 108 -20.97 -11.18 11.98
N GLY A 109 -20.26 -10.19 12.52
CA GLY A 109 -19.26 -10.30 13.58
C GLY A 109 -19.93 -10.26 14.95
N TYR A 110 -19.56 -9.29 15.80
CA TYR A 110 -20.19 -9.13 17.11
C TYR A 110 -21.63 -8.62 17.07
N GLU A 111 -22.12 -8.15 15.92
CA GLU A 111 -23.50 -7.68 15.76
C GLU A 111 -24.53 -8.81 16.02
N LEU A 112 -24.10 -10.08 15.97
CA LEU A 112 -24.92 -11.24 16.35
C LEU A 112 -25.28 -11.29 17.85
N PHE A 113 -24.61 -10.49 18.69
CA PHE A 113 -24.88 -10.41 20.13
C PHE A 113 -25.85 -9.28 20.51
N ASP A 114 -26.13 -8.34 19.60
CA ASP A 114 -27.03 -7.22 19.85
C ASP A 114 -28.50 -7.66 19.85
N GLU A 115 -28.83 -8.74 19.12
CA GLU A 115 -30.11 -9.45 19.21
C GLU A 115 -30.03 -10.56 20.26
N SER A 116 -30.41 -10.22 21.50
CA SER A 116 -30.50 -11.20 22.58
C SER A 116 -31.80 -12.02 22.48
N ASP A 117 -31.71 -13.21 21.88
CA ASP A 117 -32.80 -14.18 21.92
C ASP A 117 -32.97 -14.77 23.33
N PHE A 118 -34.17 -14.66 23.90
CA PHE A 118 -34.47 -15.23 25.21
C PHE A 118 -34.46 -16.77 25.12
N GLY A 119 -33.52 -17.43 25.79
CA GLY A 119 -33.43 -18.91 25.84
C GLY A 119 -32.15 -19.53 25.26
N MET A 120 -31.10 -18.74 25.00
CA MET A 120 -29.83 -19.29 24.52
C MET A 120 -29.12 -20.16 25.57
N THR A 121 -28.51 -21.26 25.11
CA THR A 121 -27.66 -22.11 25.95
C THR A 121 -26.22 -21.60 25.99
N ALA A 122 -25.46 -21.95 27.03
CA ALA A 122 -24.03 -21.61 27.12
C ALA A 122 -23.20 -22.13 25.92
N PHE A 123 -23.57 -23.31 25.40
CA PHE A 123 -22.95 -23.86 24.19
C PHE A 123 -23.20 -22.96 22.96
N THR A 124 -24.45 -22.54 22.76
CA THR A 124 -24.82 -21.62 21.66
C THR A 124 -24.08 -20.29 21.77
N GLN A 125 -23.96 -19.74 22.99
CA GLN A 125 -23.22 -18.50 23.23
C GLN A 125 -21.72 -18.66 22.89
N LYS A 126 -21.10 -19.79 23.25
CA LYS A 126 -19.70 -20.10 22.91
C LYS A 126 -19.48 -20.24 21.41
N VAL A 127 -20.39 -20.92 20.69
CA VAL A 127 -20.32 -21.05 19.23
C VAL A 127 -20.47 -19.69 18.55
N ASN A 128 -21.42 -18.86 18.99
CA ASN A 128 -21.61 -17.51 18.47
C ASN A 128 -20.40 -16.63 18.75
N PHE A 129 -19.78 -16.76 19.92
CA PHE A 129 -18.57 -16.01 20.29
C PHE A 129 -17.40 -16.37 19.38
N LYS A 130 -17.17 -17.67 19.17
CA LYS A 130 -16.16 -18.15 18.21
C LYS A 130 -16.41 -17.58 16.81
N ARG A 131 -17.65 -17.65 16.31
CA ARG A 131 -18.01 -17.16 14.97
C ARG A 131 -17.79 -15.64 14.84
N ALA A 132 -18.15 -14.89 15.88
CA ALA A 132 -17.93 -13.45 15.89
C ALA A 132 -16.43 -13.10 15.87
N MET A 133 -15.62 -13.79 16.68
CA MET A 133 -14.15 -13.62 16.67
C MET A 133 -13.53 -13.93 15.31
N GLU A 134 -13.92 -15.06 14.68
CA GLU A 134 -13.45 -15.45 13.35
C GLU A 134 -13.75 -14.34 12.32
N ASN A 135 -14.95 -13.76 12.36
CA ASN A 135 -15.37 -12.72 11.44
C ASN A 135 -14.68 -11.37 11.72
N GLU A 136 -14.49 -10.98 12.97
CA GLU A 136 -13.79 -9.74 13.31
C GLU A 136 -12.30 -9.80 13.00
N LEU A 137 -11.67 -10.95 13.22
CA LEU A 137 -10.29 -11.19 12.78
C LEU A 137 -10.17 -11.11 11.26
N ALA A 138 -11.09 -11.75 10.53
CA ALA A 138 -11.13 -11.67 9.08
C ALA A 138 -11.29 -10.22 8.58
N ARG A 139 -12.18 -9.44 9.20
CA ARG A 139 -12.38 -8.01 8.89
C ARG A 139 -11.13 -7.20 9.18
N THR A 140 -10.47 -7.41 10.31
CA THR A 140 -9.24 -6.70 10.67
C THR A 140 -8.11 -7.00 9.68
N ILE A 141 -7.91 -8.28 9.34
CA ILE A 141 -6.87 -8.71 8.39
C ILE A 141 -7.13 -8.16 6.98
N LYS A 142 -8.40 -8.05 6.56
CA LYS A 142 -8.77 -7.47 5.26
C LYS A 142 -8.39 -5.99 5.10
N HIS A 143 -8.17 -5.25 6.18
CA HIS A 143 -7.69 -3.86 6.12
C HIS A 143 -6.17 -3.77 5.90
N ILE A 144 -5.45 -4.88 5.96
CA ILE A 144 -4.02 -4.92 5.65
C ILE A 144 -3.82 -4.76 4.14
N ARG A 145 -2.86 -3.91 3.77
CA ARG A 145 -2.52 -3.66 2.36
C ARG A 145 -2.25 -4.96 1.62
N ASN A 146 -2.69 -5.04 0.37
CA ASN A 146 -2.59 -6.21 -0.52
C ASN A 146 -3.47 -7.40 -0.13
N VAL A 147 -4.23 -7.35 0.97
CA VAL A 147 -5.23 -8.36 1.32
C VAL A 147 -6.59 -7.90 0.79
N LYS A 148 -7.15 -8.65 -0.17
CA LYS A 148 -8.49 -8.40 -0.74
C LYS A 148 -9.59 -9.05 0.10
N ASP A 149 -9.33 -10.23 0.62
CA ASP A 149 -10.26 -10.96 1.48
C ASP A 149 -9.49 -11.88 2.43
N ALA A 150 -10.10 -12.21 3.57
CA ALA A 150 -9.49 -13.10 4.56
C ALA A 150 -10.55 -14.02 5.16
N ARG A 151 -10.18 -15.26 5.46
CA ARG A 151 -11.00 -16.21 6.21
C ARG A 151 -10.18 -16.79 7.35
N VAL A 152 -10.77 -16.82 8.54
CA VAL A 152 -10.10 -17.30 9.76
C VAL A 152 -10.91 -18.46 10.32
N HIS A 153 -10.22 -19.54 10.66
CA HIS A 153 -10.80 -20.68 11.36
C HIS A 153 -10.04 -20.89 12.67
N LEU A 154 -10.76 -20.81 13.78
CA LEU A 154 -10.23 -20.96 15.13
C LEU A 154 -10.58 -22.32 15.71
N VAL A 155 -9.61 -22.97 16.35
CA VAL A 155 -9.84 -24.17 17.15
C VAL A 155 -9.53 -23.82 18.60
N MET A 156 -10.59 -23.62 19.38
CA MET A 156 -10.52 -23.33 20.81
C MET A 156 -11.00 -24.58 21.57
N PRO A 157 -10.08 -25.37 22.15
CA PRO A 157 -10.45 -26.54 22.94
C PRO A 157 -11.17 -26.13 24.24
N GLU A 158 -11.81 -27.09 24.89
CA GLU A 158 -12.38 -26.88 26.23
C GLU A 158 -11.32 -27.02 27.30
N ASP A 159 -11.49 -26.30 28.40
CA ASP A 159 -10.56 -26.36 29.52
C ASP A 159 -10.58 -27.75 30.16
N SER A 160 -9.40 -28.35 30.28
CA SER A 160 -9.21 -29.62 30.97
C SER A 160 -8.94 -29.39 32.45
N LEU A 161 -9.51 -30.24 33.31
CA LEU A 161 -9.18 -30.25 34.74
C LEU A 161 -7.74 -30.71 35.03
N PHE A 162 -7.07 -31.27 34.02
CA PHE A 162 -5.69 -31.74 34.08
C PHE A 162 -4.84 -30.99 33.04
N ALA A 163 -3.79 -30.31 33.51
CA ALA A 163 -2.90 -29.52 32.66
C ALA A 163 -2.24 -30.33 31.53
N GLU A 164 -1.92 -31.61 31.78
CA GLU A 164 -1.34 -32.52 30.77
C GLU A 164 -2.29 -32.86 29.61
N ASN A 165 -3.60 -32.71 29.80
CA ASN A 165 -4.60 -32.96 28.77
C ASN A 165 -5.13 -31.67 28.11
N GLN A 166 -4.58 -30.50 28.47
CA GLN A 166 -4.95 -29.23 27.86
C GLN A 166 -4.46 -29.21 26.41
N LYS A 167 -5.39 -29.16 25.46
CA LYS A 167 -5.05 -29.00 24.04
C LYS A 167 -4.70 -27.53 23.78
N THR A 168 -3.80 -27.29 22.84
CA THR A 168 -3.40 -25.95 22.42
C THR A 168 -4.42 -25.33 21.48
N THR A 169 -4.64 -24.03 21.61
CA THR A 169 -5.45 -23.25 20.66
C THR A 169 -4.67 -23.08 19.34
N THR A 170 -5.34 -23.29 18.20
CA THR A 170 -4.74 -23.17 16.86
C THR A 170 -5.62 -22.36 15.92
N ALA A 171 -5.01 -21.75 14.90
CA ALA A 171 -5.73 -21.01 13.86
C ALA A 171 -5.23 -21.36 12.45
N SER A 172 -6.16 -21.35 11.49
CA SER A 172 -5.86 -21.38 10.06
C SER A 172 -6.43 -20.14 9.42
N VAL A 173 -5.58 -19.41 8.70
CA VAL A 173 -5.95 -18.16 8.02
C VAL A 173 -5.70 -18.34 6.53
N VAL A 174 -6.74 -18.09 5.73
CA VAL A 174 -6.67 -18.11 4.26
C VAL A 174 -6.81 -16.69 3.77
N LEU A 175 -5.85 -16.23 2.99
CA LEU A 175 -5.81 -14.90 2.42
C LEU A 175 -6.08 -14.93 0.93
N LYS A 176 -6.86 -13.95 0.47
CA LYS A 176 -6.99 -13.63 -0.95
C LYS A 176 -6.27 -12.32 -1.20
N MET A 177 -5.28 -12.35 -2.08
CA MET A 177 -4.46 -11.21 -2.42
C MET A 177 -5.12 -10.29 -3.44
N ASP A 178 -4.79 -9.00 -3.41
CA ASP A 178 -5.19 -8.07 -4.44
C ASP A 178 -4.28 -8.19 -5.67
N GLY A 179 -4.86 -8.37 -6.85
CA GLY A 179 -4.13 -8.42 -8.13
C GLY A 179 -3.00 -9.44 -8.23
N GLY A 180 -3.01 -10.53 -7.44
CA GLY A 180 -1.90 -11.50 -7.40
C GLY A 180 -0.64 -11.02 -6.67
N ALA A 181 -0.74 -9.93 -5.90
CA ALA A 181 0.36 -9.44 -5.08
C ALA A 181 0.81 -10.46 -4.03
N THR A 182 2.08 -10.40 -3.62
CA THR A 182 2.63 -11.23 -2.55
C THR A 182 2.75 -10.44 -1.24
N LEU A 183 2.51 -11.08 -0.09
CA LEU A 183 2.78 -10.49 1.22
C LEU A 183 4.28 -10.58 1.57
N PRO A 184 4.92 -9.48 2.00
CA PRO A 184 6.23 -9.50 2.63
C PRO A 184 6.21 -10.31 3.94
N ALA A 185 7.34 -10.95 4.28
CA ALA A 185 7.48 -11.75 5.50
C ALA A 185 7.11 -10.98 6.78
N ALA A 186 7.44 -9.69 6.86
CA ALA A 186 7.07 -8.84 8.00
C ALA A 186 5.54 -8.70 8.16
N GLN A 187 4.79 -8.62 7.06
CA GLN A 187 3.32 -8.57 7.12
C GLN A 187 2.73 -9.93 7.49
N VAL A 188 3.33 -11.02 7.00
CA VAL A 188 2.95 -12.39 7.38
C VAL A 188 3.09 -12.59 8.90
N GLN A 189 4.24 -12.22 9.47
CA GLN A 189 4.47 -12.29 10.92
C GLN A 189 3.50 -11.39 11.70
N ALA A 190 3.24 -10.17 11.21
CA ALA A 190 2.28 -9.28 11.83
C ALA A 190 0.87 -9.90 11.90
N ILE A 191 0.43 -10.60 10.85
CA ILE A 191 -0.85 -11.31 10.83
C ILE A 191 -0.86 -12.47 11.85
N GLN A 192 0.22 -13.25 11.94
CA GLN A 192 0.31 -14.33 12.94
C GLN A 192 0.23 -13.80 14.37
N HIS A 193 0.99 -12.74 14.68
CA HIS A 193 0.97 -12.11 16.00
C HIS A 193 -0.39 -11.49 16.32
N LEU A 194 -1.04 -10.84 15.35
CA LEU A 194 -2.38 -10.29 15.51
C LEU A 194 -3.37 -11.38 15.93
N VAL A 195 -3.41 -12.49 15.20
CA VAL A 195 -4.33 -13.61 15.48
C VAL A 195 -4.01 -14.27 16.82
N ALA A 196 -2.74 -14.52 17.10
CA ALA A 196 -2.32 -15.12 18.37
C ALA A 196 -2.65 -14.23 19.57
N SER A 197 -2.49 -12.91 19.44
CA SER A 197 -2.82 -11.96 20.51
C SER A 197 -4.33 -11.82 20.76
N ALA A 198 -5.15 -12.14 19.77
CA ALA A 198 -6.60 -12.02 19.85
C ALA A 198 -7.28 -13.24 20.48
N VAL A 199 -6.57 -14.36 20.67
CA VAL A 199 -7.14 -15.60 21.21
C VAL A 199 -6.30 -16.09 22.39
N GLU A 200 -6.96 -16.35 23.51
CA GLU A 200 -6.29 -16.80 24.72
C GLU A 200 -5.57 -18.16 24.52
N GLY A 201 -4.36 -18.25 25.08
CA GLY A 201 -3.55 -19.47 25.03
C GLY A 201 -3.00 -19.84 23.65
N MET A 202 -3.05 -18.93 22.66
CA MET A 202 -2.51 -19.17 21.32
C MET A 202 -1.07 -18.64 21.19
N SER A 203 -0.14 -19.50 20.74
CA SER A 203 1.20 -19.08 20.28
C SER A 203 1.14 -18.63 18.81
N PRO A 204 1.93 -17.63 18.37
CA PRO A 204 2.09 -17.28 16.95
C PRO A 204 2.44 -18.48 16.06
N ASP A 205 3.20 -19.44 16.60
CA ASP A 205 3.59 -20.66 15.87
C ASP A 205 2.38 -21.55 15.55
N ASN A 206 1.29 -21.47 16.33
CA ASN A 206 0.08 -22.25 16.10
C ASN A 206 -0.86 -21.62 15.05
N VAL A 207 -0.40 -20.58 14.35
CA VAL A 207 -1.15 -19.89 13.29
C VAL A 207 -0.58 -20.27 11.92
N THR A 208 -1.38 -20.99 11.14
CA THR A 208 -1.04 -21.35 9.76
C THR A 208 -1.63 -20.32 8.81
N LEU A 209 -0.83 -19.80 7.87
CA LEU A 209 -1.24 -18.80 6.89
C LEU A 209 -1.07 -19.33 5.47
N VAL A 210 -2.13 -19.28 4.66
CA VAL A 210 -2.15 -19.79 3.28
C VAL A 210 -2.72 -18.73 2.34
N ASP A 211 -2.21 -18.62 1.11
CA ASP A 211 -2.79 -17.77 0.07
C ASP A 211 -3.85 -18.48 -0.80
N GLN A 212 -4.48 -17.74 -1.71
CA GLN A 212 -5.56 -18.27 -2.58
C GLN A 212 -5.10 -19.37 -3.54
N ASP A 213 -3.80 -19.47 -3.80
CA ASP A 213 -3.19 -20.44 -4.72
C ASP A 213 -2.71 -21.70 -3.96
N GLY A 214 -2.97 -21.76 -2.64
CA GLY A 214 -2.58 -22.87 -1.79
C GLY A 214 -1.12 -22.83 -1.34
N ARG A 215 -0.42 -21.71 -1.55
CA ARG A 215 0.95 -21.53 -1.07
C ARG A 215 0.93 -21.21 0.42
N LEU A 216 1.72 -21.97 1.16
CA LEU A 216 1.92 -21.75 2.59
C LEU A 216 2.80 -20.50 2.77
N LEU A 217 2.26 -19.48 3.42
CA LEU A 217 2.97 -18.24 3.73
C LEU A 217 3.65 -18.32 5.11
N ALA A 218 3.03 -19.05 6.04
CA ALA A 218 3.57 -19.27 7.38
C ALA A 218 3.12 -20.63 7.92
N ARG A 219 4.02 -21.34 8.59
CA ARG A 219 3.78 -22.65 9.21
C ARG A 219 4.24 -22.64 10.67
N PRO A 220 3.62 -23.44 11.55
CA PRO A 220 4.23 -23.82 12.81
C PRO A 220 5.66 -24.33 12.59
N GLU A 221 6.61 -23.67 13.25
CA GLU A 221 8.01 -24.08 13.34
C GLU A 221 8.05 -25.56 13.75
N THR A 222 8.35 -26.44 12.81
CA THR A 222 8.64 -27.86 13.06
C THR A 222 10.14 -28.02 12.90
N ASP A 223 10.80 -28.83 13.76
CA ASP A 223 12.27 -29.02 13.88
C ASP A 223 13.07 -29.05 12.56
N THR A 224 12.45 -29.46 11.45
CA THR A 224 13.00 -29.41 10.09
C THR A 224 13.32 -28.00 9.55
N LEU A 225 12.79 -26.93 10.15
CA LEU A 225 12.96 -25.53 9.70
C LEU A 225 14.18 -24.81 10.28
N LEU A 226 14.82 -25.36 11.32
CA LEU A 226 16.07 -24.80 11.85
C LEU A 226 17.15 -24.69 10.74
N GLY A 227 17.17 -25.64 9.80
CA GLY A 227 18.08 -25.60 8.65
C GLY A 227 17.73 -24.54 7.60
N GLU A 228 16.45 -24.32 7.30
CA GLU A 228 16.01 -23.36 6.27
C GLU A 228 16.11 -21.91 6.78
N GLY A 229 15.76 -21.68 8.04
CA GLY A 229 15.99 -20.41 8.74
C GLY A 229 17.48 -20.08 8.86
N ALA A 230 18.34 -21.07 9.17
CA ALA A 230 19.78 -20.88 9.20
C ALA A 230 20.35 -20.47 7.82
N MET A 231 19.85 -21.06 6.73
CA MET A 231 20.27 -20.69 5.36
C MET A 231 19.81 -19.28 4.97
N ALA A 232 18.59 -18.89 5.34
CA ALA A 232 18.10 -17.53 5.12
C ALA A 232 18.91 -16.50 5.93
N ASN A 233 19.22 -16.81 7.18
CA ASN A 233 20.08 -15.97 8.04
C ASN A 233 21.51 -15.88 7.51
N ALA A 234 22.07 -17.00 7.02
CA ALA A 234 23.39 -17.02 6.37
C ALA A 234 23.42 -16.05 5.18
N ARG A 235 22.46 -16.12 4.27
CA ARG A 235 22.36 -15.21 3.11
C ARG A 235 22.19 -13.75 3.51
N ALA A 236 21.39 -13.49 4.54
CA ALA A 236 21.22 -12.12 5.06
C ALA A 236 22.53 -11.59 5.67
N LEU A 237 23.31 -12.44 6.33
CA LEU A 237 24.62 -12.08 6.87
C LEU A 237 25.65 -11.89 5.76
N GLU A 238 25.68 -12.78 4.76
CA GLU A 238 26.50 -12.65 3.55
C GLU A 238 26.29 -11.27 2.90
N GLY A 239 25.03 -10.90 2.63
CA GLY A 239 24.70 -9.59 2.04
C GLY A 239 25.16 -8.41 2.89
N LYS A 240 25.00 -8.47 4.22
CA LYS A 240 25.47 -7.42 5.15
C LYS A 240 26.98 -7.28 5.18
N ILE A 241 27.71 -8.40 5.13
CA ILE A 241 29.18 -8.38 5.10
C ILE A 241 29.65 -7.87 3.74
N GLU A 242 29.03 -8.30 2.63
CA GLU A 242 29.32 -7.77 1.29
C GLU A 242 29.15 -6.25 1.24
N GLU A 243 28.03 -5.72 1.75
CA GLU A 243 27.76 -4.28 1.81
C GLU A 243 28.81 -3.54 2.64
N ARG A 244 29.15 -4.04 3.84
CA ARG A 244 30.20 -3.45 4.69
C ARG A 244 31.57 -3.40 4.01
N ILE A 245 31.95 -4.44 3.28
CA ILE A 245 33.23 -4.46 2.53
C ILE A 245 33.21 -3.39 1.44
N VAL A 246 32.11 -3.29 0.70
CA VAL A 246 31.94 -2.29 -0.36
C VAL A 246 31.96 -0.87 0.23
N GLU A 247 31.23 -0.61 1.31
CA GLU A 247 31.20 0.70 1.99
C GLU A 247 32.57 1.12 2.53
N LEU A 248 33.34 0.16 3.06
CA LEU A 248 34.69 0.41 3.58
C LEU A 248 35.69 0.77 2.47
N LEU A 249 35.58 0.10 1.32
CA LEU A 249 36.50 0.28 0.19
C LEU A 249 36.08 1.41 -0.76
N ALA A 250 34.79 1.75 -0.83
CA ALA A 250 34.25 2.74 -1.76
C ALA A 250 34.92 4.13 -1.69
N PRO A 251 35.31 4.68 -0.52
CA PRO A 251 36.04 5.96 -0.47
C PRO A 251 37.43 5.93 -1.11
N ILE A 252 38.03 4.75 -1.26
CA ILE A 252 39.40 4.57 -1.78
C ILE A 252 39.34 4.23 -3.29
N VAL A 253 38.47 3.29 -3.67
CA VAL A 253 38.43 2.73 -5.03
C VAL A 253 37.20 3.15 -5.85
N GLY A 254 36.28 3.91 -5.26
CA GLY A 254 35.01 4.30 -5.86
C GLY A 254 33.93 3.23 -5.71
N ALA A 255 32.66 3.65 -5.66
CA ALA A 255 31.51 2.76 -5.43
C ALA A 255 31.36 1.64 -6.48
N SER A 256 31.85 1.87 -7.71
CA SER A 256 31.84 0.88 -8.80
C SER A 256 33.15 0.07 -8.92
N GLY A 257 34.18 0.42 -8.14
CA GLY A 257 35.54 -0.16 -8.25
C GLY A 257 35.78 -1.38 -7.35
N VAL A 258 34.74 -1.90 -6.67
CA VAL A 258 34.85 -3.04 -5.77
C VAL A 258 33.69 -4.01 -5.96
N ARG A 259 33.99 -5.31 -5.94
CA ARG A 259 33.00 -6.39 -5.88
C ARG A 259 33.43 -7.37 -4.80
N ALA A 260 32.59 -7.53 -3.79
CA ALA A 260 32.79 -8.51 -2.75
C ALA A 260 31.78 -9.65 -2.91
N LYS A 261 32.23 -10.88 -2.66
CA LYS A 261 31.41 -12.06 -2.52
C LYS A 261 31.76 -12.75 -1.22
N VAL A 262 30.74 -13.02 -0.41
CA VAL A 262 30.91 -13.63 0.91
C VAL A 262 30.07 -14.89 0.97
N HIS A 263 30.65 -15.95 1.51
CA HIS A 263 29.93 -17.15 1.88
C HIS A 263 30.09 -17.42 3.38
N VAL A 264 28.97 -17.64 4.07
CA VAL A 264 28.91 -17.90 5.51
C VAL A 264 28.43 -19.33 5.72
N ASP A 265 29.29 -20.13 6.36
CA ASP A 265 28.94 -21.46 6.87
C ASP A 265 28.49 -21.29 8.34
N MET A 266 27.26 -21.70 8.65
CA MET A 266 26.65 -21.52 9.99
C MET A 266 26.69 -22.84 10.76
N ASP A 267 27.11 -22.81 12.03
CA ASP A 267 26.99 -23.97 12.91
C ASP A 267 25.57 -24.04 13.46
N THR A 268 24.77 -25.00 12.96
CA THR A 268 23.38 -25.20 13.39
C THR A 268 23.22 -26.18 14.55
N LYS A 269 24.32 -26.63 15.16
CA LYS A 269 24.27 -27.64 16.22
C LYS A 269 23.81 -27.03 17.52
N VAL A 270 22.72 -27.56 18.08
CA VAL A 270 22.31 -27.28 19.45
C VAL A 270 22.96 -28.31 20.37
N VAL A 271 23.89 -27.86 21.22
CA VAL A 271 24.58 -28.73 22.18
C VAL A 271 24.15 -28.34 23.58
N VAL A 272 23.56 -29.28 24.30
CA VAL A 272 23.26 -29.14 25.73
C VAL A 272 24.29 -29.97 26.49
N GLU A 273 25.20 -29.28 27.16
CA GLU A 273 26.22 -29.91 28.01
C GLU A 273 25.85 -29.70 29.48
N THR A 274 25.71 -30.81 30.21
CA THR A 274 25.47 -30.80 31.65
C THR A 274 26.72 -31.33 32.34
N ALA A 275 27.47 -30.43 32.98
CA ALA A 275 28.62 -30.77 33.80
C ALA A 275 28.21 -30.77 35.28
N GLU A 276 28.40 -31.90 35.96
CA GLU A 276 28.25 -32.00 37.41
C GLU A 276 29.64 -31.97 38.05
N LEU A 277 29.97 -30.85 38.68
CA LEU A 277 31.22 -30.69 39.41
C LEU A 277 31.00 -30.93 40.90
N PHE A 278 31.85 -31.75 41.49
CA PHE A 278 31.89 -32.02 42.93
C PHE A 278 33.16 -31.40 43.51
N ASP A 279 33.00 -30.65 44.61
CA ASP A 279 34.15 -30.16 45.37
C ASP A 279 34.44 -31.13 46.53
N PRO A 280 35.56 -31.88 46.48
CA PRO A 280 35.90 -32.84 47.52
C PRO A 280 36.38 -32.18 48.82
N GLU A 281 36.72 -30.88 48.83
CA GLU A 281 37.16 -30.17 50.02
C GLU A 281 35.98 -29.54 50.79
N GLN A 282 34.86 -29.29 50.11
CA GLN A 282 33.61 -28.83 50.73
C GLN A 282 32.63 -29.98 50.95
N THR A 283 32.90 -30.76 52.00
CA THR A 283 31.99 -31.82 52.47
C THR A 283 31.33 -31.40 53.78
N ALA A 284 30.01 -31.55 53.88
CA ALA A 284 29.27 -31.41 55.12
C ALA A 284 28.82 -32.79 55.60
N ILE A 285 28.98 -33.08 56.90
CA ILE A 285 28.44 -34.33 57.48
C ILE A 285 26.92 -34.21 57.51
N ARG A 286 26.23 -35.14 56.84
CA ARG A 286 24.76 -35.22 56.83
C ARG A 286 24.23 -36.04 58.00
N SER A 287 24.88 -37.17 58.26
CA SER A 287 24.55 -38.03 59.40
C SER A 287 25.76 -38.81 59.85
N GLU A 288 25.86 -39.01 61.15
CA GLU A 288 26.90 -39.82 61.79
C GLU A 288 26.22 -40.79 62.76
N GLN A 289 26.46 -42.08 62.57
CA GLN A 289 26.03 -43.12 63.50
C GLN A 289 27.28 -43.79 64.07
N ARG A 290 27.50 -43.60 65.36
CA ARG A 290 28.61 -44.18 66.12
C ARG A 290 28.07 -45.16 67.14
N SER A 291 28.46 -46.42 67.02
CA SER A 291 28.20 -47.47 68.00
C SER A 291 29.51 -47.89 68.64
N GLU A 292 29.60 -47.71 69.95
CA GLU A 292 30.78 -48.08 70.73
C GLU A 292 30.37 -49.18 71.70
N SER A 293 31.01 -50.35 71.57
CA SER A 293 30.86 -51.46 72.51
C SER A 293 32.19 -51.69 73.20
N VAL A 294 32.19 -51.53 74.52
CA VAL A 294 33.34 -51.83 75.38
C VAL A 294 32.97 -53.07 76.16
N THR A 295 33.67 -54.16 75.91
CA THR A 295 33.53 -55.40 76.69
C THR A 295 34.77 -55.51 77.58
N SER A 296 34.55 -55.39 78.89
CA SER A 296 35.58 -55.62 79.89
C SER A 296 35.27 -56.93 80.59
N ASP A 297 36.09 -57.95 80.36
CA ASP A 297 36.01 -59.22 81.09
C ASP A 297 36.68 -59.07 82.47
N GLY A 298 36.12 -58.19 83.30
CA GLY A 298 36.46 -58.08 84.71
C GLY A 298 35.52 -58.93 85.55
N LYS A 299 35.97 -60.10 86.03
CA LYS A 299 35.30 -60.77 87.16
C LYS A 299 35.21 -59.79 88.32
N ALA A 300 34.01 -59.53 88.82
CA ALA A 300 33.80 -58.69 90.00
C ALA A 300 34.57 -59.28 91.20
N VAL A 301 35.72 -58.69 91.53
CA VAL A 301 36.46 -59.00 92.76
C VAL A 301 35.70 -58.33 93.90
N ALA A 302 35.10 -59.15 94.77
CA ALA A 302 34.55 -58.69 96.03
C ALA A 302 35.67 -58.04 96.86
N GLY A 303 35.49 -56.78 97.25
CA GLY A 303 36.49 -55.99 97.98
C GLY A 303 36.92 -56.68 99.28
N GLY A 304 38.23 -56.87 99.43
CA GLY A 304 38.83 -57.41 100.66
C GLY A 304 38.70 -56.45 101.85
N ALA A 305 38.61 -57.01 103.06
CA ALA A 305 38.40 -56.27 104.29
C ALA A 305 39.61 -55.37 104.65
N PRO A 306 39.39 -54.12 105.11
CA PRO A 306 40.47 -53.19 105.39
C PRO A 306 41.18 -53.55 106.70
N GLY A 307 42.50 -53.72 106.64
CA GLY A 307 43.33 -54.05 107.79
C GLY A 307 44.82 -53.88 107.51
N ILE A 308 45.59 -53.82 108.60
CA ILE A 308 47.02 -53.41 108.66
C ILE A 308 47.95 -54.27 107.78
N GLY A 309 47.53 -55.48 107.40
CA GLY A 309 48.26 -56.34 106.46
C GLY A 309 48.29 -55.84 105.00
N ALA A 310 47.40 -54.92 104.61
CA ALA A 310 47.37 -54.38 103.24
C ALA A 310 48.47 -53.34 102.96
N ASN A 311 49.15 -52.80 103.99
CA ASN A 311 50.15 -51.73 103.86
C ASN A 311 51.57 -52.15 104.26
N LEU A 312 51.79 -53.41 104.68
CA LEU A 312 53.14 -53.96 104.83
C LEU A 312 53.48 -54.69 103.53
N ASN A 313 54.45 -54.14 102.80
CA ASN A 313 55.11 -54.73 101.63
C ASN A 313 55.52 -56.19 101.90
N ALA A 314 54.58 -57.12 101.71
CA ALA A 314 54.86 -58.50 101.44
C ALA A 314 54.78 -58.64 99.94
N GLU A 315 55.93 -58.92 99.35
CA GLU A 315 56.16 -59.17 97.93
C GLU A 315 55.44 -60.45 97.53
N VAL A 316 54.12 -60.36 97.40
CA VAL A 316 53.30 -61.35 96.73
C VAL A 316 53.27 -60.93 95.27
N GLN A 317 53.99 -61.67 94.42
CA GLN A 317 53.72 -61.70 92.99
C GLN A 317 52.33 -62.28 92.77
N GLU A 318 51.29 -61.47 92.96
CA GLU A 318 50.02 -61.70 92.29
C GLU A 318 50.16 -61.16 90.86
N ARG A 319 50.18 -62.08 89.91
CA ARG A 319 49.95 -61.76 88.51
C ARG A 319 48.55 -61.15 88.45
N ALA A 320 48.48 -59.82 88.37
CA ALA A 320 47.22 -59.14 88.08
C ALA A 320 46.60 -59.83 86.86
N PRO A 321 45.32 -60.26 86.90
CA PRO A 321 44.69 -60.71 85.68
C PRO A 321 44.75 -59.54 84.70
N GLU A 322 45.40 -59.75 83.55
CA GLU A 322 45.24 -58.83 82.42
C GLU A 322 43.76 -58.84 82.07
N SER A 323 43.02 -57.86 82.57
CA SER A 323 41.67 -57.58 82.13
C SER A 323 41.77 -57.18 80.66
N ALA A 324 41.54 -58.13 79.77
CA ALA A 324 41.42 -57.88 78.35
C ALA A 324 40.18 -57.00 78.15
N THR A 325 40.40 -55.70 77.97
CA THR A 325 39.36 -54.76 77.60
C THR A 325 39.37 -54.69 76.07
N SER A 326 38.31 -55.21 75.45
CA SER A 326 38.11 -55.12 74.01
C SER A 326 37.11 -54.01 73.72
N SER A 327 37.55 -52.97 73.03
CA SER A 327 36.67 -51.93 72.50
C SER A 327 36.48 -52.10 71.00
N LYS A 328 35.22 -52.03 70.54
CA LYS A 328 34.86 -51.97 69.13
C LYS A 328 34.07 -50.71 68.88
N ILE A 329 34.57 -49.87 67.97
CA ILE A 329 33.89 -48.66 67.51
C ILE A 329 33.47 -48.92 66.06
N ASP A 330 32.16 -49.01 65.83
CA ASP A 330 31.56 -49.02 64.50
C ASP A 330 31.04 -47.59 64.20
N GLN A 331 31.64 -46.90 63.23
CA GLN A 331 31.26 -45.53 62.85
C GLN A 331 30.90 -45.48 61.36
N VAL A 332 29.70 -44.97 61.06
CA VAL A 332 29.23 -44.69 59.70
C VAL A 332 28.94 -43.20 59.58
N THR A 333 29.66 -42.50 58.70
CA THR A 333 29.48 -41.08 58.45
C THR A 333 29.06 -40.87 57.00
N ASN A 334 27.90 -40.26 56.79
CA ASN A 334 27.40 -39.87 55.47
C ASN A 334 27.73 -38.39 55.23
N TYR A 335 28.29 -38.09 54.07
CA TYR A 335 28.65 -36.73 53.67
C TYR A 335 27.72 -36.25 52.55
N GLU A 336 27.30 -34.99 52.61
CA GLU A 336 26.86 -34.25 51.43
C GLU A 336 28.08 -33.54 50.85
N VAL A 337 28.41 -33.88 49.60
CA VAL A 337 29.42 -33.18 48.81
C VAL A 337 28.77 -32.01 48.10
N SER A 338 29.42 -30.84 48.10
CA SER A 338 28.87 -29.72 47.32
C SER A 338 28.83 -30.11 45.83
N LYS A 339 27.68 -29.89 45.20
CA LYS A 339 27.43 -30.18 43.79
C LYS A 339 27.13 -28.87 43.06
N ARG A 340 27.88 -28.59 42.01
CA ARG A 340 27.59 -27.51 41.06
C ARG A 340 27.20 -28.13 39.73
N VAL A 341 25.94 -27.96 39.35
CA VAL A 341 25.44 -28.32 38.02
C VAL A 341 25.59 -27.11 37.12
N VAL A 342 26.44 -27.21 36.11
CA VAL A 342 26.55 -26.21 35.05
C VAL A 342 25.88 -26.79 33.82
N GLN A 343 24.76 -26.20 33.42
CA GLN A 343 24.12 -26.51 32.16
C GLN A 343 24.48 -25.40 31.16
N THR A 344 25.25 -25.76 30.15
CA THR A 344 25.61 -24.87 29.05
C THR A 344 24.82 -25.27 27.82
N THR A 345 23.97 -24.37 27.35
CA THR A 345 23.24 -24.54 26.08
C THR A 345 23.92 -23.68 25.02
N GLN A 346 24.52 -24.33 24.03
CA GLN A 346 25.04 -23.65 22.85
C GLN A 346 23.93 -23.66 21.79
N ASN A 347 23.37 -22.49 21.53
CA ASN A 347 22.36 -22.30 20.48
C ASN A 347 23.11 -22.18 19.15
N GLY A 348 23.02 -23.20 18.30
CA GLY A 348 23.70 -23.28 17.00
C GLY A 348 23.28 -22.19 16.01
N GLN A 349 23.78 -20.98 16.22
CA GLN A 349 23.66 -19.84 15.31
C GLN A 349 25.00 -19.10 15.17
N GLY A 350 26.10 -19.75 15.54
CA GLY A 350 27.45 -19.22 15.36
C GLY A 350 27.92 -19.34 13.91
N ILE A 351 28.88 -18.49 13.53
CA ILE A 351 29.59 -18.64 12.24
C ILE A 351 30.58 -19.80 12.42
N ALA A 352 30.42 -20.87 11.65
CA ALA A 352 31.37 -21.98 11.61
C ALA A 352 32.61 -21.62 10.79
N ARG A 353 32.42 -20.95 9.65
CA ARG A 353 33.49 -20.53 8.75
C ARG A 353 33.03 -19.41 7.83
N LEU A 354 33.95 -18.50 7.53
CA LEU A 354 33.73 -17.42 6.58
C LEU A 354 34.65 -17.57 5.36
N SER A 355 34.11 -17.37 4.16
CA SER A 355 34.88 -17.33 2.92
C SER A 355 34.60 -16.01 2.20
N VAL A 356 35.62 -15.19 2.03
CA VAL A 356 35.49 -13.85 1.45
C VAL A 356 36.39 -13.72 0.25
N ALA A 357 35.80 -13.36 -0.89
CA ALA A 357 36.51 -13.01 -2.11
C ALA A 357 36.23 -11.53 -2.44
N VAL A 358 37.28 -10.73 -2.52
CA VAL A 358 37.18 -9.31 -2.88
C VAL A 358 37.95 -9.07 -4.17
N LEU A 359 37.28 -8.44 -5.12
CA LEU A 359 37.85 -8.02 -6.39
C LEU A 359 37.82 -6.50 -6.47
N VAL A 360 38.98 -5.90 -6.76
CA VAL A 360 39.15 -4.45 -6.90
C VAL A 360 39.51 -4.09 -8.34
N ASP A 361 38.92 -3.02 -8.85
CA ASP A 361 39.21 -2.53 -10.19
C ASP A 361 40.66 -2.03 -10.29
N GLN A 362 41.41 -2.56 -11.25
CA GLN A 362 42.79 -2.15 -11.50
C GLN A 362 42.89 -0.67 -11.88
N ALA A 363 41.87 -0.09 -12.52
CA ALA A 363 41.86 1.33 -12.88
C ALA A 363 41.78 2.26 -11.65
N ALA A 364 41.27 1.76 -10.52
CA ALA A 364 41.13 2.51 -9.28
C ALA A 364 42.37 2.44 -8.37
N LEU A 365 43.26 1.47 -8.60
CA LEU A 365 44.49 1.27 -7.82
C LEU A 365 45.62 2.13 -8.37
N LYS A 366 46.22 2.97 -7.51
CA LYS A 366 47.36 3.84 -7.89
C LYS A 366 48.70 3.12 -7.79
N ASP A 367 48.82 2.18 -6.85
CA ASP A 367 50.04 1.40 -6.60
C ASP A 367 49.67 -0.05 -6.20
N PRO A 368 50.30 -1.09 -6.79
CA PRO A 368 50.11 -2.48 -6.35
C PRO A 368 50.41 -2.73 -4.87
N ALA A 369 51.23 -1.91 -4.20
CA ALA A 369 51.48 -2.03 -2.76
C ALA A 369 50.24 -1.74 -1.88
N GLN A 370 49.26 -0.99 -2.40
CA GLN A 370 48.02 -0.67 -1.68
C GLN A 370 47.15 -1.91 -1.43
N LEU A 371 47.31 -2.97 -2.24
CA LEU A 371 46.54 -4.20 -2.07
C LEU A 371 46.79 -4.87 -0.70
N THR A 372 48.02 -4.84 -0.20
CA THR A 372 48.35 -5.44 1.10
C THR A 372 47.72 -4.66 2.26
N GLU A 373 47.66 -3.33 2.14
CA GLU A 373 47.02 -2.46 3.13
C GLU A 373 45.49 -2.65 3.13
N LEU A 374 44.88 -2.71 1.95
CA LEU A 374 43.44 -2.98 1.79
C LEU A 374 43.08 -4.37 2.30
N GLU A 375 43.91 -5.37 2.05
CA GLU A 375 43.73 -6.73 2.58
C GLU A 375 43.71 -6.72 4.12
N ALA A 376 44.68 -6.07 4.77
CA ALA A 376 44.72 -5.98 6.23
C ALA A 376 43.50 -5.25 6.80
N LEU A 377 43.06 -4.17 6.14
CA LEU A 377 41.89 -3.39 6.53
C LEU A 377 40.60 -4.23 6.45
N VAL A 378 40.39 -4.95 5.35
CA VAL A 378 39.19 -5.78 5.17
C VAL A 378 39.20 -6.97 6.12
N LYS A 379 40.35 -7.65 6.31
CA LYS A 379 40.48 -8.75 7.27
C LYS A 379 40.09 -8.32 8.69
N SER A 380 40.54 -7.16 9.12
CA SER A 380 40.20 -6.60 10.44
C SER A 380 38.73 -6.17 10.55
N ALA A 381 38.14 -5.61 9.49
CA ALA A 381 36.76 -5.13 9.52
C ALA A 381 35.72 -6.25 9.50
N VAL A 382 36.03 -7.35 8.79
CA VAL A 382 35.15 -8.52 8.68
C VAL A 382 35.33 -9.49 9.87
N GLY A 383 36.47 -9.44 10.56
CA GLY A 383 36.75 -10.33 11.69
C GLY A 383 37.16 -11.73 11.25
N ILE A 384 37.98 -11.81 10.20
CA ILE A 384 38.53 -13.07 9.68
C ILE A 384 39.44 -13.69 10.75
N GLU A 385 39.19 -14.94 11.07
CA GLU A 385 39.92 -15.68 12.09
C GLU A 385 40.51 -16.98 11.52
N GLU A 386 41.83 -17.09 11.49
CA GLU A 386 42.52 -18.28 10.99
C GLU A 386 42.23 -19.52 11.85
N ALA A 387 42.05 -19.34 13.17
CA ALA A 387 41.71 -20.42 14.09
C ALA A 387 40.33 -21.03 13.82
N ARG A 388 39.40 -20.25 13.25
CA ARG A 388 38.07 -20.70 12.80
C ARG A 388 38.13 -21.43 11.45
N GLY A 389 39.22 -21.29 10.71
CA GLY A 389 39.39 -21.87 9.37
C GLY A 389 38.81 -21.00 8.25
N ASP A 390 38.73 -19.69 8.47
CA ASP A 390 38.25 -18.73 7.47
C ASP A 390 39.21 -18.61 6.28
N ALA A 391 38.65 -18.34 5.10
CA ALA A 391 39.39 -18.10 3.87
C ALA A 391 39.17 -16.66 3.39
N PHE A 392 40.24 -15.96 3.02
CA PHE A 392 40.19 -14.62 2.48
C PHE A 392 41.10 -14.50 1.25
N GLU A 393 40.55 -13.96 0.16
CA GLU A 393 41.30 -13.66 -1.06
C GLU A 393 40.96 -12.26 -1.57
N LEU A 394 41.99 -11.45 -1.81
CA LEU A 394 41.89 -10.14 -2.45
C LEU A 394 42.67 -10.18 -3.77
N SER A 395 42.01 -9.83 -4.87
CA SER A 395 42.63 -9.74 -6.19
C SER A 395 42.24 -8.45 -6.91
N SER A 396 43.04 -8.05 -7.90
CA SER A 396 42.74 -6.91 -8.77
C SER A 396 42.55 -7.36 -10.22
N ALA A 397 41.52 -6.82 -10.88
CA ALA A 397 41.24 -7.05 -12.29
C ALA A 397 40.54 -5.84 -12.91
N ALA A 398 40.70 -5.62 -14.22
CA ALA A 398 40.02 -4.52 -14.92
C ALA A 398 38.53 -4.82 -15.12
N PHE A 399 37.65 -3.90 -14.71
CA PHE A 399 36.20 -4.07 -14.86
C PHE A 399 35.71 -3.59 -16.22
N MET A 400 34.67 -4.24 -16.77
CA MET A 400 33.99 -3.78 -17.98
C MET A 400 32.89 -2.78 -17.60
N ALA A 401 32.89 -1.60 -18.22
CA ALA A 401 31.84 -0.60 -18.00
C ALA A 401 30.49 -1.09 -18.58
N PRO A 402 29.37 -0.95 -17.85
CA PRO A 402 28.05 -1.31 -18.38
C PRO A 402 27.65 -0.39 -19.56
N PRO A 403 26.88 -0.90 -20.55
CA PRO A 403 26.43 -0.11 -21.67
C PRO A 403 25.47 1.00 -21.20
N VAL A 404 25.74 2.24 -21.60
CA VAL A 404 24.85 3.37 -21.37
C VAL A 404 23.57 3.15 -22.16
N VAL A 405 22.43 3.02 -21.47
CA VAL A 405 21.11 2.93 -22.09
C VAL A 405 20.64 4.35 -22.35
N GLU A 406 20.54 4.74 -23.62
CA GLU A 406 19.89 6.00 -24.02
C GLU A 406 18.37 5.85 -23.80
N GLU A 407 17.80 6.66 -22.90
CA GLU A 407 16.36 6.75 -22.70
C GLU A 407 15.70 7.42 -23.90
N SER A 408 14.76 6.73 -24.56
CA SER A 408 13.97 7.27 -25.67
C SER A 408 12.92 8.30 -25.19
N PRO A 409 12.62 9.38 -25.95
CA PRO A 409 11.68 10.42 -25.53
C PRO A 409 10.22 9.93 -25.53
N MET A 410 9.47 10.38 -24.52
CA MET A 410 8.08 10.05 -24.21
C MET A 410 7.08 10.47 -25.32
N ASP A 411 6.21 9.54 -25.74
CA ASP A 411 5.13 9.77 -26.72
C ASP A 411 4.06 10.71 -26.16
N TRP A 412 3.87 11.86 -26.79
CA TRP A 412 3.03 12.98 -26.32
C TRP A 412 1.59 12.96 -26.88
N VAL A 413 1.12 11.82 -27.42
CA VAL A 413 -0.18 11.77 -28.11
C VAL A 413 -1.07 10.65 -27.56
N ASP A 414 -1.93 11.03 -26.62
CA ASP A 414 -2.90 10.14 -25.99
C ASP A 414 -4.24 10.13 -26.79
N PRO A 415 -4.70 8.99 -27.35
CA PRO A 415 -5.87 8.92 -28.24
C PRO A 415 -7.21 9.39 -27.65
N GLY A 416 -7.31 9.52 -26.32
CA GLY A 416 -8.54 9.90 -25.61
C GLY A 416 -9.00 11.35 -25.82
N VAL A 417 -8.09 12.26 -26.21
CA VAL A 417 -8.41 13.70 -26.36
C VAL A 417 -8.92 14.04 -27.78
N MET A 418 -8.57 13.26 -28.80
CA MET A 418 -8.90 13.59 -30.21
C MET A 418 -10.36 13.40 -30.59
N VAL A 419 -11.05 12.40 -30.02
CA VAL A 419 -12.42 12.03 -30.41
C VAL A 419 -13.46 13.15 -30.15
N PRO A 420 -13.49 13.84 -28.99
CA PRO A 420 -14.44 14.93 -28.77
C PRO A 420 -14.12 16.19 -29.60
N VAL A 421 -12.84 16.48 -29.84
CA VAL A 421 -12.41 17.65 -30.67
C VAL A 421 -12.88 17.49 -32.12
N ALA A 422 -12.73 16.29 -32.68
CA ALA A 422 -13.21 15.99 -34.04
C ALA A 422 -14.73 16.19 -34.18
N ARG A 423 -15.53 15.85 -33.15
CA ARG A 423 -16.98 16.01 -33.16
C ARG A 423 -17.43 17.47 -33.27
N TYR A 424 -16.81 18.40 -32.54
CA TYR A 424 -17.15 19.81 -32.63
C TYR A 424 -16.61 20.47 -33.91
N ALA A 425 -15.46 20.03 -34.41
CA ALA A 425 -14.91 20.50 -35.68
C ALA A 425 -15.84 20.18 -36.87
N THR A 426 -16.46 18.99 -36.89
CA THR A 426 -17.42 18.62 -37.95
C THR A 426 -18.69 19.47 -37.95
N LEU A 427 -19.21 19.85 -36.77
CA LEU A 427 -20.38 20.74 -36.65
C LEU A 427 -20.07 22.17 -37.16
N GLY A 428 -18.89 22.70 -36.82
CA GLY A 428 -18.44 24.00 -37.33
C GLY A 428 -18.28 24.01 -38.86
N PHE A 429 -17.72 22.93 -39.42
CA PHE A 429 -17.57 22.78 -40.86
C PHE A 429 -18.92 22.74 -41.60
N LEU A 430 -19.92 22.04 -41.04
CA LEU A 430 -21.25 21.97 -41.62
C LEU A 430 -21.98 23.32 -41.63
N ALA A 431 -21.83 24.10 -40.54
CA ALA A 431 -22.38 25.46 -40.46
C ALA A 431 -21.73 26.41 -41.48
N LEU A 432 -20.42 26.26 -41.71
CA LEU A 432 -19.67 27.04 -42.69
C LEU A 432 -20.12 26.74 -44.13
N LEU A 433 -20.34 25.45 -44.46
CA LEU A 433 -20.93 25.06 -45.75
C LEU A 433 -22.31 25.68 -45.96
N LEU A 434 -23.17 25.67 -44.93
CA LEU A 434 -24.49 26.27 -44.98
C LEU A 434 -24.41 27.78 -45.20
N PHE A 435 -23.48 28.47 -44.52
CA PHE A 435 -23.24 29.90 -44.73
C PHE A 435 -22.78 30.22 -46.17
N PHE A 436 -21.85 29.45 -46.72
CA PHE A 436 -21.29 29.72 -48.05
C PHE A 436 -22.25 29.38 -49.20
N PHE A 437 -23.02 28.30 -49.09
CA PHE A 437 -23.88 27.83 -50.17
C PHE A 437 -25.33 28.31 -50.09
N VAL A 438 -25.77 28.85 -48.95
CA VAL A 438 -27.16 29.32 -48.75
C VAL A 438 -27.19 30.81 -48.47
N VAL A 439 -26.48 31.28 -47.44
CA VAL A 439 -26.56 32.68 -46.98
C VAL A 439 -25.88 33.62 -47.98
N ARG A 440 -24.68 33.25 -48.47
CA ARG A 440 -23.91 34.07 -49.41
C ARG A 440 -24.62 34.29 -50.77
N PRO A 441 -25.18 33.28 -51.47
CA PRO A 441 -25.85 33.53 -52.75
C PRO A 441 -27.18 34.28 -52.60
N VAL A 442 -27.91 34.10 -51.49
CA VAL A 442 -29.17 34.82 -51.24
C VAL A 442 -28.92 36.30 -50.99
N THR A 443 -27.90 36.65 -50.21
CA THR A 443 -27.53 38.05 -49.97
C THR A 443 -26.97 38.75 -51.21
N GLN A 444 -26.31 38.00 -52.11
CA GLN A 444 -25.86 38.53 -53.40
C GLN A 444 -27.00 38.68 -54.43
N SER A 445 -28.09 37.93 -54.29
CA SER A 445 -29.26 38.01 -55.18
C SER A 445 -30.25 39.13 -54.80
N LEU A 446 -30.03 39.81 -53.67
CA LEU A 446 -30.90 40.88 -53.14
C LEU A 446 -30.38 42.31 -53.39
N LYS A 447 -29.39 42.49 -54.28
CA LYS A 447 -28.96 43.84 -54.70
C LYS A 447 -29.79 44.31 -55.91
N PRO A 448 -30.62 45.36 -55.81
CA PRO A 448 -31.31 45.91 -56.98
C PRO A 448 -30.32 46.60 -57.93
N ALA A 449 -30.49 46.38 -59.24
CA ALA A 449 -29.74 47.04 -60.30
C ALA A 449 -30.11 48.54 -60.39
N PRO A 450 -29.17 49.45 -60.72
CA PRO A 450 -29.47 50.87 -60.86
C PRO A 450 -30.29 51.11 -62.15
N ALA A 451 -31.50 51.64 -62.00
CA ALA A 451 -32.34 52.06 -63.11
C ALA A 451 -31.76 53.33 -63.76
N GLN A 452 -31.48 53.24 -65.05
CA GLN A 452 -31.06 54.34 -65.92
C GLN A 452 -32.23 55.25 -66.29
N LEU A 453 -31.87 56.48 -66.63
CA LEU A 453 -32.68 57.65 -66.96
C LEU A 453 -33.87 57.37 -67.89
N ALA A 454 -35.03 57.92 -67.54
CA ALA A 454 -36.07 58.30 -68.49
C ALA A 454 -36.41 59.79 -68.30
N ALA A 455 -36.16 60.55 -69.35
CA ALA A 455 -36.34 61.99 -69.45
C ALA A 455 -37.80 62.42 -69.18
N HIS A 456 -37.98 63.48 -68.41
CA HIS A 456 -39.15 64.35 -68.48
C HIS A 456 -38.69 65.82 -68.52
N LYS A 457 -39.17 66.50 -69.55
CA LYS A 457 -38.97 67.90 -69.94
C LYS A 457 -39.87 68.79 -69.06
N PRO A 458 -39.38 69.85 -68.41
CA PRO A 458 -40.25 70.84 -67.78
C PRO A 458 -40.63 71.92 -68.80
N GLU A 459 -41.93 72.18 -68.88
CA GLU A 459 -42.54 73.34 -69.53
C GLU A 459 -42.61 74.47 -68.50
N GLU A 460 -42.34 75.69 -68.98
CA GLU A 460 -42.12 76.93 -68.25
C GLU A 460 -43.34 77.39 -67.45
N VAL A 461 -43.10 77.90 -66.24
CA VAL A 461 -43.85 79.06 -65.71
C VAL A 461 -42.83 80.00 -65.05
N GLU A 462 -42.70 81.15 -65.69
CA GLU A 462 -41.90 82.31 -65.33
C GLU A 462 -42.65 83.15 -64.29
N VAL A 463 -42.02 83.45 -63.14
CA VAL A 463 -42.26 84.70 -62.40
C VAL A 463 -40.95 85.12 -61.69
N GLU A 464 -40.31 86.13 -62.28
CA GLU A 464 -39.62 87.29 -61.69
C GLU A 464 -39.46 87.28 -60.15
N ILE A 465 -38.27 87.47 -59.57
CA ILE A 465 -37.72 88.80 -59.27
C ILE A 465 -36.20 88.69 -58.98
N VAL A 466 -35.43 89.40 -59.82
CA VAL A 466 -34.23 90.21 -59.56
C VAL A 466 -33.34 89.84 -58.36
N GLY A 467 -32.18 89.28 -58.67
CA GLY A 467 -31.00 89.28 -57.79
C GLY A 467 -30.30 90.64 -57.73
N ARG A 468 -29.66 90.93 -56.60
CA ARG A 468 -28.72 92.04 -56.44
C ARG A 468 -27.41 91.56 -55.80
N ARG A 469 -26.35 91.63 -56.62
CA ARG A 469 -24.90 91.85 -56.38
C ARG A 469 -24.18 91.03 -55.29
N VAL A 470 -23.19 90.20 -55.65
CA VAL A 470 -21.78 90.48 -56.03
C VAL A 470 -20.89 90.87 -54.84
N GLY A 471 -19.80 90.11 -54.70
CA GLY A 471 -18.63 90.33 -53.83
C GLY A 471 -18.13 88.98 -53.28
N GLU A 472 -17.37 88.18 -54.03
CA GLU A 472 -15.92 88.26 -54.30
C GLU A 472 -15.02 87.77 -53.13
N VAL A 473 -14.49 86.56 -53.34
CA VAL A 473 -13.15 85.98 -53.04
C VAL A 473 -12.33 86.43 -51.82
N GLY A 474 -11.85 85.43 -51.06
CA GLY A 474 -10.69 85.49 -50.17
C GLY A 474 -10.73 84.32 -49.17
N GLU A 475 -10.18 83.14 -49.50
CA GLU A 475 -8.82 82.67 -49.15
C GLU A 475 -8.76 81.96 -47.77
N VAL A 476 -8.14 80.78 -47.76
CA VAL A 476 -7.98 79.84 -46.63
C VAL A 476 -6.78 80.28 -45.77
N PRO A 477 -6.76 80.01 -44.45
CA PRO A 477 -5.79 79.02 -43.98
C PRO A 477 -6.26 78.17 -42.77
N ALA A 478 -5.54 77.06 -42.57
CA ALA A 478 -5.63 76.15 -41.43
C ALA A 478 -5.00 76.73 -40.15
N VAL A 479 -5.33 76.15 -38.98
CA VAL A 479 -4.42 75.64 -37.91
C VAL A 479 -5.11 75.52 -36.53
N GLU A 480 -4.80 74.39 -35.85
CA GLU A 480 -4.81 74.06 -34.40
C GLU A 480 -6.05 74.14 -33.49
N GLY A 481 -6.26 73.04 -32.75
CA GLY A 481 -5.94 73.04 -31.32
C GLY A 481 -7.07 73.26 -30.31
N ALA A 482 -7.32 72.20 -29.54
CA ALA A 482 -7.86 72.19 -28.17
C ALA A 482 -9.31 72.64 -27.94
N LYS A 483 -10.11 71.73 -27.37
CA LYS A 483 -10.67 71.93 -26.02
C LYS A 483 -11.31 70.64 -25.49
N LEU A 484 -10.67 70.12 -24.44
CA LEU A 484 -11.33 69.38 -23.37
C LEU A 484 -12.44 70.24 -22.77
N GLY A 485 -13.50 69.58 -22.34
CA GLY A 485 -14.39 70.09 -21.32
C GLY A 485 -15.72 70.56 -21.87
N GLN A 486 -16.62 69.60 -22.11
CA GLN A 486 -18.02 69.82 -21.78
C GLN A 486 -18.75 68.49 -21.55
N LEU A 487 -19.23 68.37 -20.30
CA LEU A 487 -20.49 67.75 -19.91
C LEU A 487 -20.50 66.25 -19.65
N ARG A 488 -19.86 65.96 -18.52
CA ARG A 488 -20.33 65.05 -17.47
C ARG A 488 -21.74 65.46 -16.99
N GLN A 489 -22.79 64.78 -17.45
CA GLN A 489 -23.99 64.44 -16.66
C GLN A 489 -25.00 63.68 -17.53
N GLU A 490 -24.86 62.37 -17.63
CA GLU A 490 -26.02 61.47 -17.46
C GLU A 490 -25.52 60.11 -17.00
N VAL A 491 -25.37 60.01 -15.69
CA VAL A 491 -25.32 58.78 -14.89
C VAL A 491 -26.80 58.61 -14.46
N ILE A 492 -27.49 57.48 -14.54
CA ILE A 492 -27.30 56.19 -13.88
C ILE A 492 -28.32 55.23 -14.49
N GLY A 493 -27.90 54.01 -14.81
CA GLY A 493 -28.83 52.91 -15.10
C GLY A 493 -28.13 51.57 -15.32
N LEU A 494 -27.70 50.94 -14.22
CA LEU A 494 -27.40 49.50 -14.06
C LEU A 494 -26.24 48.94 -14.92
N SER A 495 -25.03 48.80 -14.36
CA SER A 495 -24.53 47.66 -13.58
C SER A 495 -24.21 46.41 -14.41
N GLU A 496 -22.92 46.07 -14.35
CA GLU A 496 -22.26 44.81 -14.74
C GLU A 496 -22.07 44.55 -16.24
N GLY A 497 -20.82 44.71 -16.67
CA GLY A 497 -20.32 44.07 -17.90
C GLY A 497 -19.39 44.96 -18.70
N ASP A 498 -18.14 45.13 -18.26
CA ASP A 498 -17.08 45.54 -19.21
C ASP A 498 -15.68 45.16 -18.71
N LEU A 499 -15.47 43.84 -18.59
CA LEU A 499 -14.12 43.24 -18.49
C LEU A 499 -13.27 43.54 -19.75
N GLU A 500 -13.89 43.86 -20.89
CA GLU A 500 -13.19 44.21 -22.13
C GLU A 500 -12.46 45.55 -22.06
N LYS A 501 -13.03 46.55 -21.36
CA LYS A 501 -12.39 47.87 -21.23
C LYS A 501 -11.16 47.82 -20.33
N THR A 502 -11.16 46.98 -19.30
CA THR A 502 -9.99 46.75 -18.45
C THR A 502 -8.88 46.02 -19.22
N ALA A 503 -9.23 45.07 -20.10
CA ALA A 503 -8.27 44.36 -20.94
C ALA A 503 -7.65 45.26 -22.03
N MET A 504 -8.42 46.17 -22.64
CA MET A 504 -7.89 47.13 -23.60
C MET A 504 -6.87 48.08 -22.98
N ILE A 505 -7.15 48.60 -21.78
CA ILE A 505 -6.24 49.53 -21.08
C ILE A 505 -4.95 48.81 -20.65
N LEU A 506 -5.03 47.55 -20.21
CA LEU A 506 -3.86 46.76 -19.84
C LEU A 506 -2.99 46.37 -21.05
N SER A 507 -3.62 46.04 -22.19
CA SER A 507 -2.91 45.70 -23.43
C SER A 507 -2.18 46.90 -24.06
N HIS A 508 -2.68 48.12 -23.82
CA HIS A 508 -2.04 49.34 -24.29
C HIS A 508 -0.84 49.73 -23.43
N TRP A 509 -0.90 49.49 -22.11
CA TRP A 509 0.22 49.72 -21.20
C TRP A 509 1.41 48.78 -21.47
N ILE A 510 1.16 47.48 -21.65
CA ILE A 510 2.22 46.49 -21.92
C ILE A 510 2.95 46.73 -23.26
N ARG A 511 2.30 47.41 -24.21
CA ARG A 511 2.89 47.69 -25.53
C ARG A 511 3.77 48.95 -25.55
N THR A 512 3.73 49.76 -24.50
CA THR A 512 4.43 51.05 -24.44
C THR A 512 5.74 50.97 -23.64
N ASP A 513 5.96 49.92 -22.85
CA ASP A 513 7.20 49.70 -22.07
C ASP A 513 8.28 48.88 -22.78
N ASN A 514 8.11 48.56 -24.08
CA ASN A 514 9.11 47.78 -24.83
C ASN A 514 9.93 48.60 -25.86
N HIS A 515 9.89 49.93 -25.76
CA HIS A 515 10.82 50.82 -26.44
C HIS A 515 11.15 52.04 -25.56
N ALA A 516 12.02 51.83 -24.58
CA ALA A 516 12.93 52.83 -24.03
C ALA A 516 14.10 52.12 -23.33
#